data_AF-A0A6M0CC48-F1
#
_entry.id   AF-A0A6M0CC48-F1
#
_cell.length_a   1.000
_cell.length_b   1.000
_cell.length_c   1.000
_cell.angle_alpha   90.00
_cell.angle_beta   90.00
_cell.angle_gamma   90.00
#
_symmetry.space_group_name_H-M   'P 1'
#
loop_
_entity.id
_entity.type
_entity.pdbx_description
1 polymer ?
#
loop_
_entity_poly.entity_id
_entity_poly.type
_entity_poly.pdbx_seq_one_letter_code
_entity_poly.pdbx_strand_id
1 'polypeptide(L)'
;GLRDGAVVLQEVAGDQTVVFAVVGDMPLIPVFEAAAYLETEGIGVRIVSVINPRRLYRSQDTGWDTCSEADGGFLDDAGFEKLFGGDALIGVTGGASLMLEPIMLRSQVKRDTFAWRRGETASSAGQVMAFNGITAETLKGRAIGLLN
;
A
#
# COMPACT_ATOMS: atom_id res chain seq x y z
N GLY A 1 8.83 -1.14 11.42
CA GLY A 1 8.64 0.33 11.48
C GLY A 1 9.66 1.02 10.60
N LEU A 2 10.41 2.00 11.13
CA LEU A 2 11.35 2.80 10.33
C LEU A 2 12.48 1.97 9.69
N ARG A 3 13.01 0.97 10.41
CA ARG A 3 14.05 0.05 9.91
C ARG A 3 13.52 -0.83 8.77
N ASP A 4 12.32 -1.37 8.96
CA ASP A 4 11.68 -2.29 8.00
C ASP A 4 10.97 -1.56 6.85
N GLY A 5 10.98 -0.23 6.84
CA GLY A 5 10.29 0.60 5.84
C GLY A 5 8.79 0.75 6.03
N ALA A 6 8.14 -0.13 6.79
CA ALA A 6 6.70 -0.11 6.99
C ALA A 6 6.27 -0.70 8.34
N VAL A 7 4.98 -0.56 8.66
CA VAL A 7 4.35 -1.11 9.87
C VAL A 7 2.89 -1.48 9.58
N VAL A 8 2.44 -2.60 10.15
CA VAL A 8 1.02 -2.98 10.13
C VAL A 8 0.25 -2.07 11.09
N LEU A 9 -0.78 -1.41 10.59
CA LEU A 9 -1.70 -0.58 11.38
C LEU A 9 -2.91 -1.37 11.87
N GLN A 10 -3.41 -2.28 11.04
CA GLN A 10 -4.54 -3.14 11.34
C GLN A 10 -4.40 -4.46 10.58
N GLU A 11 -4.82 -5.54 11.21
CA GLU A 11 -4.95 -6.84 10.59
C GLU A 11 -6.23 -7.51 11.10
N VAL A 12 -7.06 -7.94 10.17
CA VAL A 12 -8.32 -8.66 10.40
C VAL A 12 -8.27 -9.94 9.58
N ALA A 13 -8.53 -11.07 10.23
CA ALA A 13 -8.59 -12.36 9.55
C ALA A 13 -9.91 -12.54 8.82
N GLY A 14 -9.88 -13.29 7.71
CA GLY A 14 -11.04 -13.70 6.93
C GLY A 14 -10.67 -14.80 5.94
N ASP A 15 -11.58 -15.13 5.02
CA ASP A 15 -11.39 -16.26 4.09
C ASP A 15 -10.28 -16.01 3.07
N GLN A 16 -10.07 -14.76 2.71
CA GLN A 16 -8.97 -14.25 1.87
C GLN A 16 -8.41 -12.97 2.52
N THR A 17 -7.19 -12.56 2.17
CA THR A 17 -6.55 -11.36 2.72
C THR A 17 -6.25 -10.34 1.63
N VAL A 18 -6.85 -9.15 1.74
CA VAL A 18 -6.49 -7.98 0.94
C VAL A 18 -5.50 -7.11 1.72
N VAL A 19 -4.35 -6.81 1.11
CA VAL A 19 -3.36 -5.90 1.70
C VAL A 19 -3.51 -4.50 1.13
N PHE A 20 -3.69 -3.50 1.99
CA PHE A 20 -3.57 -2.09 1.63
C PHE A 20 -2.19 -1.56 2.03
N ALA A 21 -1.34 -1.26 1.04
CA ALA A 21 -0.05 -0.61 1.27
C ALA A 21 -0.20 0.92 1.11
N VAL A 22 -0.18 1.66 2.22
CA VAL A 22 -0.55 3.08 2.25
C VAL A 22 0.67 3.98 2.48
N VAL A 23 0.92 4.90 1.56
CA VAL A 23 1.93 5.97 1.72
C VAL A 23 1.24 7.30 1.97
N GLY A 24 1.52 7.90 3.13
CA GLY A 24 0.90 9.14 3.59
C GLY A 24 -0.33 8.91 4.46
N ASP A 25 -0.76 9.96 5.15
CA ASP A 25 -1.83 9.93 6.15
C ASP A 25 -3.21 10.19 5.54
N MET A 26 -3.33 11.12 4.59
CA MET A 26 -4.62 11.47 3.97
C MET A 26 -5.41 10.26 3.43
N PRO A 27 -4.81 9.25 2.79
CA PRO A 27 -5.56 8.09 2.29
C PRO A 27 -6.00 7.10 3.37
N LEU A 28 -5.55 7.24 4.63
CA LEU A 28 -5.84 6.25 5.66
C LEU A 28 -7.33 6.17 5.97
N ILE A 29 -8.04 7.30 6.05
CA ILE A 29 -9.48 7.31 6.35
C ILE A 29 -10.28 6.44 5.37
N PRO A 30 -10.24 6.67 4.03
CA PRO A 30 -10.98 5.83 3.09
C PRO A 30 -10.47 4.38 3.04
N VAL A 31 -9.20 4.12 3.39
CA VAL A 31 -8.68 2.74 3.49
C VAL A 31 -9.26 2.01 4.70
N PHE A 32 -9.34 2.65 5.87
CA PHE A 32 -9.97 2.07 7.06
C PHE A 32 -11.45 1.81 6.84
N GLU A 33 -12.16 2.73 6.17
CA GLU A 33 -13.57 2.54 5.80
C GLU A 33 -13.75 1.39 4.80
N ALA A 34 -12.89 1.28 3.79
CA ALA A 34 -12.90 0.13 2.87
C ALA A 34 -12.63 -1.19 3.59
N ALA A 35 -11.70 -1.20 4.55
CA ALA A 35 -11.39 -2.38 5.36
C ALA A 35 -12.60 -2.83 6.18
N ALA A 36 -13.31 -1.90 6.82
CA ALA A 36 -14.53 -2.19 7.54
C ALA A 36 -15.61 -2.79 6.63
N TYR A 37 -15.76 -2.29 5.40
CA TYR A 37 -16.68 -2.89 4.44
C TYR A 37 -16.27 -4.31 4.00
N LEU A 38 -14.98 -4.56 3.75
CA LEU A 38 -14.50 -5.89 3.38
C LEU A 38 -14.69 -6.90 4.52
N GLU A 39 -14.46 -6.47 5.77
CA GLU A 39 -14.69 -7.28 6.96
C GLU A 39 -16.16 -7.75 7.05
N THR A 40 -17.13 -6.88 6.72
CA THR A 40 -18.55 -7.28 6.69
C THR A 40 -18.89 -8.33 5.62
N GLU A 41 -18.03 -8.48 4.61
CA GLU A 41 -18.15 -9.50 3.56
C GLU A 41 -17.34 -10.78 3.89
N GLY A 42 -16.74 -10.87 5.09
CA GLY A 42 -15.91 -12.00 5.51
C GLY A 42 -14.49 -12.00 4.93
N ILE A 43 -14.07 -10.91 4.28
CA ILE A 43 -12.75 -10.76 3.67
C ILE A 43 -11.81 -10.16 4.72
N GLY A 44 -10.69 -10.84 4.95
CA GLY A 44 -9.60 -10.37 5.80
C GLY A 44 -8.85 -9.21 5.15
N VAL A 45 -8.30 -8.33 5.99
CA VAL A 45 -7.60 -7.12 5.54
C VAL A 45 -6.35 -6.88 6.37
N ARG A 46 -5.26 -6.49 5.69
CA ARG A 46 -4.06 -5.96 6.35
C ARG A 46 -3.77 -4.55 5.84
N ILE A 47 -3.82 -3.55 6.73
CA ILE A 47 -3.44 -2.17 6.41
C ILE A 47 -2.00 -1.97 6.84
N VAL A 48 -1.13 -1.62 5.89
CA VAL A 48 0.30 -1.43 6.11
C VAL A 48 0.67 0.01 5.78
N SER A 49 1.10 0.77 6.79
CA SER A 49 1.67 2.10 6.58
C SER A 49 3.11 1.99 6.10
N VAL A 50 3.37 2.55 4.93
CA VAL A 50 4.68 2.62 4.31
C VAL A 50 5.33 3.94 4.68
N ILE A 51 6.40 3.85 5.47
CA ILE A 51 7.08 4.99 6.09
C ILE A 51 8.35 5.36 5.30
N ASN A 52 9.11 4.35 4.90
CA ASN A 52 10.34 4.51 4.14
C ASN A 52 10.38 3.49 2.99
N PRO A 53 9.79 3.81 1.82
CA PRO A 53 9.78 2.91 0.66
C PRO A 53 11.16 2.43 0.25
N ARG A 54 12.22 3.22 0.50
CA ARG A 54 13.59 2.82 0.14
C ARG A 54 13.99 1.49 0.77
N ARG A 55 13.60 1.23 2.02
CA ARG A 55 13.90 -0.03 2.72
C ARG A 55 13.20 -1.23 2.10
N LEU A 56 12.19 -1.01 1.27
CA LEU A 56 11.39 -2.07 0.66
C LEU A 56 11.92 -2.54 -0.69
N TYR A 57 12.90 -1.87 -1.30
CA TYR A 57 13.59 -2.39 -2.49
C TYR A 57 14.35 -3.69 -2.18
N ARG A 58 14.63 -4.49 -3.21
CA ARG A 58 15.65 -5.54 -3.12
C ARG A 58 17.04 -4.90 -3.26
N SER A 59 18.07 -5.56 -2.75
CA SER A 59 19.44 -5.04 -2.83
C SER A 59 19.93 -4.82 -4.26
N GLN A 60 19.38 -5.56 -5.24
CA GLN A 60 19.71 -5.42 -6.67
C GLN A 60 18.88 -4.37 -7.41
N ASP A 61 17.82 -3.83 -6.80
CA ASP A 61 16.96 -2.83 -7.45
C ASP A 61 17.59 -1.43 -7.43
N THR A 62 18.68 -1.23 -6.65
CA THR A 62 19.36 0.07 -6.51
C THR A 62 20.88 -0.12 -6.52
N GLY A 63 21.63 0.87 -7.02
CA GLY A 63 23.10 0.85 -7.00
C GLY A 63 23.71 1.34 -5.68
N TRP A 64 23.12 0.97 -4.54
CA TRP A 64 23.47 1.49 -3.20
C TRP A 64 24.92 1.21 -2.78
N ASP A 65 25.51 0.14 -3.30
CA ASP A 65 26.88 -0.31 -3.05
C ASP A 65 27.93 0.55 -3.77
N THR A 66 27.51 1.31 -4.78
CA THR A 66 28.37 2.25 -5.52
C THR A 66 28.49 3.63 -4.84
N CYS A 67 27.67 3.90 -3.83
CA CYS A 67 27.65 5.17 -3.12
C CYS A 67 28.83 5.29 -2.13
N SER A 68 29.34 6.51 -1.93
CA SER A 68 30.41 6.77 -0.95
C SER A 68 30.04 6.35 0.48
N GLU A 69 28.76 6.45 0.82
CA GLU A 69 28.18 5.88 2.02
C GLU A 69 27.10 4.87 1.60
N ALA A 70 27.44 3.58 1.74
CA ALA A 70 26.59 2.50 1.33
C ALA A 70 25.40 2.33 2.30
N ASP A 71 24.18 2.26 1.76
CA ASP A 71 22.94 2.09 2.54
C ASP A 71 22.19 0.83 2.11
N GLY A 72 22.70 -0.33 2.57
CA GLY A 72 22.25 -1.67 2.18
C GLY A 72 21.21 -2.33 3.10
N GLY A 73 20.66 -1.59 4.07
CA GLY A 73 19.71 -2.13 5.05
C GLY A 73 18.31 -2.30 4.47
N PHE A 74 18.15 -3.14 3.44
CA PHE A 74 16.86 -3.45 2.83
C PHE A 74 16.14 -4.58 3.56
N LEU A 75 14.82 -4.59 3.50
CA LEU A 75 13.97 -5.63 4.06
C LEU A 75 14.07 -6.90 3.20
N ASP A 76 14.35 -8.03 3.85
CA ASP A 76 14.42 -9.34 3.20
C ASP A 76 13.06 -9.81 2.67
N ASP A 77 13.05 -10.92 1.93
CA ASP A 77 11.83 -11.43 1.31
C ASP A 77 10.83 -11.98 2.33
N ALA A 78 11.31 -12.60 3.42
CA ALA A 78 10.43 -13.09 4.48
C ALA A 78 9.74 -11.93 5.22
N GLY A 79 10.47 -10.85 5.51
CA GLY A 79 9.92 -9.64 6.10
C GLY A 79 8.94 -8.93 5.16
N PHE A 80 9.24 -8.89 3.86
CA PHE A 80 8.32 -8.34 2.87
C PHE A 80 7.04 -9.16 2.77
N GLU A 81 7.14 -10.48 2.71
CA GLU A 81 5.98 -11.38 2.66
C GLU A 81 5.09 -11.23 3.90
N LYS A 82 5.69 -11.10 5.09
CA LYS A 82 4.95 -10.83 6.33
C LYS A 82 4.12 -9.54 6.27
N LEU A 83 4.60 -8.52 5.57
CA LEU A 83 3.92 -7.24 5.46
C LEU A 83 2.92 -7.23 4.30
N PHE A 84 3.33 -7.70 3.12
CA PHE A 84 2.64 -7.47 1.85
C PHE A 84 2.10 -8.73 1.18
N GLY A 85 2.29 -9.90 1.79
CA GLY A 85 1.69 -11.17 1.36
C GLY A 85 0.18 -11.22 1.61
N GLY A 86 -0.55 -11.92 0.75
CA GLY A 86 -2.01 -12.03 0.83
C GLY A 86 -2.57 -12.63 -0.46
N ASP A 87 -3.85 -12.38 -0.73
CA ASP A 87 -4.52 -12.82 -1.96
C ASP A 87 -4.59 -11.69 -3.00
N ALA A 88 -4.63 -10.44 -2.53
CA ALA A 88 -4.58 -9.25 -3.37
C ALA A 88 -3.88 -8.08 -2.66
N LEU A 89 -3.32 -7.15 -3.44
CA LEU A 89 -2.65 -5.97 -2.91
C LEU A 89 -3.12 -4.68 -3.60
N ILE A 90 -3.46 -3.67 -2.81
CA ILE A 90 -3.76 -2.32 -3.31
C ILE A 90 -2.78 -1.32 -2.69
N GLY A 91 -1.95 -0.71 -3.52
CA GLY A 91 -1.12 0.41 -3.12
C GLY A 91 -1.92 1.71 -3.15
N VAL A 92 -1.91 2.50 -2.08
CA VAL A 92 -2.65 3.76 -1.98
C VAL A 92 -1.70 4.87 -1.57
N THR A 93 -1.71 6.00 -2.28
CA THR A 93 -0.93 7.17 -1.90
C THR A 93 -1.66 8.47 -2.21
N GLY A 94 -1.52 9.46 -1.32
CA GLY A 94 -1.99 10.83 -1.58
C GLY A 94 -1.06 11.62 -2.50
N GLY A 95 0.08 11.05 -2.90
CA GLY A 95 1.09 11.69 -3.74
C GLY A 95 1.36 10.90 -5.02
N ALA A 96 2.63 10.94 -5.48
CA ALA A 96 3.05 10.24 -6.69
C ALA A 96 3.05 8.71 -6.49
N SER A 97 2.51 7.99 -7.47
CA SER A 97 2.50 6.51 -7.48
C SER A 97 3.89 5.88 -7.39
N LEU A 98 4.94 6.59 -7.81
CA LEU A 98 6.34 6.15 -7.72
C LEU A 98 6.72 5.72 -6.30
N MET A 99 6.12 6.30 -5.26
CA MET A 99 6.41 5.94 -3.87
C MET A 99 6.00 4.49 -3.52
N LEU A 100 5.18 3.85 -4.35
CA LEU A 100 4.72 2.47 -4.19
C LEU A 100 5.55 1.47 -5.02
N GLU A 101 6.46 1.95 -5.87
CA GLU A 101 7.29 1.14 -6.78
C GLU A 101 7.91 -0.12 -6.11
N PRO A 102 8.62 -0.04 -4.97
CA PRO A 102 9.26 -1.22 -4.39
C PRO A 102 8.25 -2.30 -3.98
N ILE A 103 7.03 -1.92 -3.59
CA ILE A 103 5.96 -2.87 -3.27
C ILE A 103 5.45 -3.53 -4.56
N MET A 104 5.25 -2.74 -5.62
CA MET A 104 4.73 -3.24 -6.90
C MET A 104 5.71 -4.13 -7.66
N LEU A 105 7.01 -3.89 -7.54
CA LEU A 105 8.08 -4.73 -8.10
C LEU A 105 8.27 -6.06 -7.34
N ARG A 106 7.87 -6.10 -6.06
CA ARG A 106 8.08 -7.26 -5.20
C ARG A 106 6.87 -8.16 -5.03
N SER A 107 5.67 -7.57 -5.03
CA SER A 107 4.41 -8.28 -4.87
C SER A 107 4.20 -9.35 -5.96
N GLN A 108 3.78 -10.54 -5.54
CA GLN A 108 3.49 -11.69 -6.42
C GLN A 108 1.99 -11.94 -6.62
N VAL A 109 1.13 -11.08 -6.06
CA VAL A 109 -0.33 -11.24 -6.08
C VAL A 109 -0.97 -10.31 -7.11
N LYS A 110 -2.25 -10.52 -7.41
CA LYS A 110 -3.04 -9.57 -8.19
C LYS A 110 -3.04 -8.22 -7.46
N ARG A 111 -2.66 -7.16 -8.16
CA ARG A 111 -2.39 -5.86 -7.51
C ARG A 111 -2.80 -4.65 -8.36
N ASP A 112 -3.09 -3.55 -7.68
CA ASP A 112 -3.38 -2.26 -8.32
C ASP A 112 -2.90 -1.06 -7.49
N THR A 113 -2.92 0.14 -8.08
CA THR A 113 -2.48 1.38 -7.44
C THR A 113 -3.50 2.49 -7.53
N PHE A 114 -3.73 3.19 -6.42
CA PHE A 114 -4.47 4.44 -6.34
C PHE A 114 -3.55 5.55 -5.88
N ALA A 115 -3.36 6.56 -6.71
CA ALA A 115 -2.46 7.67 -6.46
C ALA A 115 -3.08 8.98 -6.90
N TRP A 116 -2.49 10.09 -6.46
CA TRP A 116 -2.83 11.40 -7.00
C TRP A 116 -2.55 11.41 -8.51
N ARG A 117 -3.59 11.69 -9.30
CA ARG A 117 -3.60 11.70 -10.76
C ARG A 117 -3.14 13.03 -11.33
N ARG A 118 -2.45 13.85 -10.52
CA ARG A 118 -1.85 15.14 -10.92
C ARG A 118 -2.90 16.14 -11.43
N GLY A 119 -4.09 16.12 -10.80
CA GLY A 119 -5.25 16.90 -11.17
C GLY A 119 -5.52 18.11 -10.26
N GLU A 120 -6.78 18.54 -10.24
CA GLU A 120 -7.26 19.79 -9.64
C GLU A 120 -6.97 19.97 -8.14
N THR A 121 -6.87 21.24 -7.75
CA THR A 121 -6.96 21.72 -6.37
C THR A 121 -8.42 21.71 -5.94
N ALA A 122 -8.76 20.98 -4.88
CA ALA A 122 -10.12 20.96 -4.32
C ALA A 122 -10.22 21.72 -3.00
N SER A 123 -11.44 22.00 -2.55
CA SER A 123 -11.70 22.79 -1.33
C SER A 123 -11.50 22.02 -0.02
N SER A 124 -11.31 20.69 -0.08
CA SER A 124 -11.03 19.85 1.08
C SER A 124 -10.25 18.58 0.70
N ALA A 125 -9.56 17.98 1.67
CA ALA A 125 -8.83 16.72 1.48
C ALA A 125 -9.74 15.57 1.00
N GLY A 126 -10.96 15.48 1.53
CA GLY A 126 -11.94 14.46 1.11
C GLY A 126 -12.34 14.60 -0.36
N GLN A 127 -12.55 15.83 -0.85
CA GLN A 127 -12.80 16.07 -2.27
C GLN A 127 -11.59 15.69 -3.13
N VAL A 128 -10.37 16.06 -2.72
CA VAL A 128 -9.15 15.66 -3.44
C VAL A 128 -9.08 14.13 -3.54
N MET A 129 -9.31 13.39 -2.46
CA MET A 129 -9.28 11.92 -2.47
C MET A 129 -10.36 11.36 -3.42
N ALA A 130 -11.59 11.86 -3.36
CA ALA A 130 -12.68 11.43 -4.23
C ALA A 130 -12.38 11.67 -5.72
N PHE A 131 -11.84 12.84 -6.09
CA PHE A 131 -11.42 13.12 -7.47
C PHE A 131 -10.39 12.12 -8.01
N ASN A 132 -9.53 11.59 -7.13
CA ASN A 132 -8.51 10.62 -7.50
C ASN A 132 -9.00 9.17 -7.41
N GLY A 133 -10.28 8.94 -7.09
CA GLY A 133 -10.87 7.62 -6.89
C GLY A 133 -10.40 6.94 -5.60
N ILE A 134 -9.84 7.71 -4.65
CA ILE A 134 -9.43 7.22 -3.34
C ILE A 134 -10.63 7.36 -2.39
N THR A 135 -11.66 6.53 -2.63
CA THR A 135 -12.84 6.43 -1.76
C THR A 135 -12.98 5.01 -1.24
N ALA A 136 -13.66 4.85 -0.11
CA ALA A 136 -13.89 3.56 0.50
C ALA A 136 -14.59 2.58 -0.47
N GLU A 137 -15.60 3.07 -1.20
CA GLU A 137 -16.38 2.28 -2.16
C GLU A 137 -15.52 1.84 -3.35
N THR A 138 -14.67 2.73 -3.87
CA THR A 138 -13.81 2.43 -5.01
C THR A 138 -12.74 1.41 -4.61
N LEU A 139 -12.14 1.58 -3.44
CA LEU A 139 -11.13 0.67 -2.90
C LEU A 139 -11.73 -0.72 -2.59
N LYS A 140 -12.90 -0.77 -1.94
CA LYS A 140 -13.66 -2.02 -1.71
C LYS A 140 -13.94 -2.73 -3.03
N GLY A 141 -14.54 -2.02 -3.99
CA GLY A 141 -14.93 -2.59 -5.28
C GLY A 141 -13.71 -3.16 -6.02
N ARG A 142 -12.58 -2.44 -5.97
CA ARG A 142 -11.35 -2.94 -6.59
C ARG A 142 -10.77 -4.16 -5.86
N ALA A 143 -10.78 -4.15 -4.53
CA ALA A 143 -10.30 -5.28 -3.72
C ALA A 143 -11.05 -6.57 -4.07
N ILE A 144 -12.39 -6.53 -4.07
CA ILE A 144 -13.22 -7.67 -4.47
C ILE A 144 -12.91 -8.10 -5.91
N GLY A 145 -12.77 -7.13 -6.82
CA GLY A 145 -12.44 -7.42 -8.22
C GLY A 145 -11.06 -8.06 -8.42
N LEU A 146 -10.11 -7.91 -7.48
CA LEU A 146 -8.81 -8.58 -7.54
C LEU A 146 -8.84 -10.00 -6.96
N LEU A 147 -9.79 -10.32 -6.08
CA LEU A 147 -9.92 -11.66 -5.49
C LEU A 147 -10.57 -12.67 -6.45
N ASN A 148 -11.31 -12.18 -7.46
CA ASN A 148 -11.94 -12.98 -8.52
C ASN A 148 -10.95 -13.34 -9.64
#